data_AF-A0A0J9X8F6-F1
#
_entry.id   AF-A0A0J9X8F6-F1
#
_cell.length_a   1.000
_cell.length_b   1.000
_cell.length_c   1.000
_cell.angle_alpha   90.00
_cell.angle_beta   90.00
_cell.angle_gamma   90.00
#
_symmetry.space_group_name_H-M   'P 1'
#
loop_
_entity.id
_entity.type
_entity.pdbx_description
1 polymer ?
#
loop_
_entity_poly.entity_id
_entity_poly.type
_entity_poly.pdbx_seq_one_letter_code
_entity_poly.pdbx_strand_id
1 'polypeptide(L)'
;MKRTRYETEDATVEQKRPSYNGRDNIGSVTVKDLVCQLPPTCSPTAPSRFSSIADFEQHYNQFHSFRCIECQRSFPSDRFLDLHIAENHDPFFKLRLERGEKVYMCFVEDCDKLCADPAKRRLHVIDKHNYPKDFLFSIINTGVHRNQTSLLKQRQTPYQGQP
;
A
#
# COMPACT_ATOMS: atom_id res chain seq x y z
N MET A 1 19.14 12.39 -55.54
CA MET A 1 19.57 13.67 -54.93
C MET A 1 19.67 13.48 -53.42
N LYS A 2 20.90 13.62 -52.92
CA LYS A 2 21.41 13.98 -51.57
C LYS A 2 20.59 13.62 -50.30
N ARG A 3 21.23 12.73 -49.50
CA ARG A 3 21.24 12.54 -48.03
C ARG A 3 20.60 13.69 -47.22
N THR A 4 19.91 13.41 -46.12
CA THR A 4 20.57 13.37 -44.79
C THR A 4 19.97 12.35 -43.81
N ARG A 5 20.92 11.66 -43.17
CA ARG A 5 20.84 10.82 -41.97
C ARG A 5 20.85 11.78 -40.78
N TYR A 6 19.94 11.65 -39.82
CA TYR A 6 20.09 12.30 -38.51
C TYR A 6 20.58 11.24 -37.53
N GLU A 7 21.89 11.24 -37.34
CA GLU A 7 22.58 10.63 -36.21
C GLU A 7 22.46 11.61 -35.04
N THR A 8 21.91 11.18 -33.91
CA THR A 8 22.00 11.93 -32.65
C THR A 8 22.85 11.12 -31.70
N GLU A 9 23.93 11.76 -31.27
CA GLU A 9 25.12 11.21 -30.63
C GLU A 9 24.85 10.80 -29.17
N ASP A 10 25.44 9.67 -28.78
CA ASP A 10 25.51 9.16 -27.41
C ASP A 10 26.25 10.17 -26.51
N ALA A 11 25.51 10.85 -25.63
CA ALA A 11 26.08 11.66 -24.57
C ALA A 11 26.41 10.76 -23.36
N THR A 12 27.65 10.29 -23.28
CA THR A 12 28.20 9.66 -22.07
C THR A 12 28.36 10.72 -20.98
N VAL A 13 27.46 10.75 -20.01
CA VAL A 13 27.59 11.56 -18.80
C VAL A 13 28.59 10.88 -17.85
N GLU A 14 29.83 11.38 -17.85
CA GLU A 14 30.90 10.97 -16.95
C GLU A 14 30.57 11.39 -15.50
N GLN A 15 30.06 10.45 -14.71
CA GLN A 15 29.80 10.63 -13.29
C GLN A 15 31.12 10.65 -12.50
N LYS A 16 31.65 11.85 -12.20
CA LYS A 16 32.69 12.01 -11.17
C LYS A 16 32.08 11.75 -9.78
N ARG A 17 32.34 10.56 -9.22
CA ARG A 17 32.06 10.25 -7.82
C ARG A 17 33.01 11.06 -6.92
N PRO A 18 32.54 11.88 -5.97
CA PRO A 18 33.42 12.47 -4.98
C PRO A 18 33.92 11.37 -4.03
N SER A 19 35.24 11.18 -3.98
CA SER A 19 35.91 10.30 -3.04
C SER A 19 35.93 10.97 -1.67
N TYR A 20 35.02 10.56 -0.78
CA TYR A 20 35.06 10.95 0.63
C TYR A 20 35.84 9.89 1.43
N ASN A 21 37.10 10.20 1.72
CA ASN A 21 37.85 9.59 2.81
C ASN A 21 37.79 10.54 4.00
N GLY A 22 36.86 10.28 4.92
CA GLY A 22 36.70 11.01 6.17
C GLY A 22 36.21 10.07 7.25
N ARG A 23 37.11 9.67 8.14
CA ARG A 23 36.79 8.91 9.35
C ARG A 23 36.07 9.83 10.32
N ASP A 24 34.77 9.98 10.14
CA ASP A 24 33.96 10.75 11.07
C ASP A 24 33.31 9.81 12.08
N ASN A 25 33.87 9.90 13.28
CA ASN A 25 33.36 9.41 14.55
C ASN A 25 31.83 9.61 14.60
N ILE A 26 31.06 8.53 14.46
CA ILE A 26 29.61 8.57 14.67
C ILE A 26 29.39 8.71 16.17
N GLY A 27 29.47 9.95 16.64
CA GLY A 27 28.99 10.36 17.94
C GLY A 27 27.56 9.88 18.07
N SER A 28 27.31 9.11 19.13
CA SER A 28 26.00 8.62 19.56
C SER A 28 24.96 9.74 19.45
N VAL A 29 24.19 9.75 18.36
CA VAL A 29 23.04 10.63 18.20
C VAL A 29 22.02 10.14 19.22
N THR A 30 21.93 10.82 20.36
CA THR A 30 20.80 10.64 21.26
C THR A 30 19.58 11.22 20.55
N VAL A 31 18.83 10.35 19.87
CA VAL A 31 17.66 10.74 19.10
C VAL A 31 16.61 11.26 20.10
N LYS A 32 16.51 12.59 20.21
CA LYS A 32 15.44 13.23 20.96
C LYS A 32 14.15 13.03 20.17
N ASP A 33 13.31 12.14 20.70
CA ASP A 33 11.91 11.89 20.33
C ASP A 33 11.65 11.46 18.87
N LEU A 34 11.68 10.15 18.61
CA LEU A 34 11.07 9.57 17.41
C LEU A 34 9.56 9.49 17.60
N VAL A 35 8.81 10.24 16.81
CA VAL A 35 7.36 10.35 16.94
C VAL A 35 6.67 10.20 15.59
N CYS A 36 5.70 9.29 15.49
CA CYS A 36 4.80 9.19 14.35
C CYS A 36 3.46 9.86 14.64
N GLN A 37 3.01 10.71 13.72
CA GLN A 37 1.72 11.41 13.75
C GLN A 37 0.86 11.14 12.50
N LEU A 38 1.27 10.18 11.66
CA LEU A 38 0.63 9.92 10.37
C LEU A 38 -0.66 9.09 10.53
N PRO A 39 -1.78 9.54 9.94
CA PRO A 39 -2.96 8.68 9.80
C PRO A 39 -2.64 7.40 9.02
N PRO A 40 -3.42 6.31 9.19
CA PRO A 40 -4.62 6.18 10.01
C PRO A 40 -4.37 5.65 11.43
N THR A 41 -3.17 5.14 11.72
CA THR A 41 -2.84 4.52 13.01
C THR A 41 -2.27 5.49 14.04
N CYS A 42 -1.74 6.62 13.58
CA CYS A 42 -1.26 7.71 14.41
C CYS A 42 -2.00 9.01 14.05
N SER A 43 -1.95 9.99 14.94
CA SER A 43 -2.48 11.32 14.66
C SER A 43 -1.72 12.35 15.50
N PRO A 44 -1.85 13.65 15.20
CA PRO A 44 -1.33 14.70 16.08
C PRO A 44 -1.91 14.62 17.50
N THR A 45 -3.13 14.10 17.66
CA THR A 45 -3.82 13.93 18.95
C THR A 45 -3.49 12.61 19.67
N ALA A 46 -2.92 11.62 18.95
CA ALA A 46 -2.52 10.33 19.49
C ALA A 46 -1.24 9.83 18.78
N PRO A 47 -0.10 10.48 19.03
CA PRO A 47 1.17 10.09 18.42
C PRO A 47 1.72 8.78 18.99
N SER A 48 2.38 7.99 18.14
CA SER A 48 3.21 6.86 18.58
C SER A 48 4.64 7.33 18.82
N ARG A 49 5.23 7.00 19.96
CA ARG A 49 6.59 7.40 20.35
C ARG A 49 7.49 6.17 20.40
N PHE A 50 8.74 6.32 19.95
CA PHE A 50 9.70 5.22 19.85
C PHE A 50 11.03 5.63 20.49
N SER A 51 11.68 4.66 21.13
CA SER A 51 13.00 4.83 21.74
C SER A 51 14.14 4.46 20.79
N SER A 52 13.86 3.79 19.68
CA SER A 52 14.86 3.39 18.68
C SER A 52 14.38 3.67 17.26
N ILE A 53 15.35 3.90 16.36
CA ILE A 53 15.09 4.09 14.93
C ILE A 53 14.49 2.81 14.33
N ALA A 54 14.99 1.64 14.74
CA ALA A 54 14.50 0.35 14.26
C ALA A 54 13.00 0.15 14.54
N ASP A 55 12.54 0.50 15.75
CA ASP A 55 11.12 0.38 16.11
C ASP A 55 10.24 1.35 15.30
N PHE A 56 10.75 2.57 15.05
CA PHE A 56 10.06 3.55 14.22
C PHE A 56 9.96 3.11 12.76
N GLU A 57 11.05 2.62 12.17
CA GLU A 57 11.07 2.10 10.80
C GLU A 57 10.15 0.89 10.64
N GLN A 58 10.19 -0.05 11.59
CA GLN A 58 9.28 -1.20 11.59
C GLN A 58 7.81 -0.75 11.64
N HIS A 59 7.49 0.20 12.52
CA HIS A 59 6.16 0.79 12.62
C HIS A 59 5.73 1.47 11.30
N TYR A 60 6.60 2.30 10.73
CA TYR A 60 6.33 2.98 9.48
C TYR A 60 6.09 1.97 8.34
N ASN A 61 6.94 0.95 8.26
CA ASN A 61 6.84 -0.07 7.23
C ASN A 61 5.55 -0.89 7.33
N GLN A 62 5.06 -1.14 8.54
CA GLN A 62 3.85 -1.91 8.78
C GLN A 62 2.57 -1.12 8.52
N PHE A 63 2.54 0.18 8.86
CA PHE A 63 1.29 0.95 8.90
C PHE A 63 1.22 2.11 7.92
N HIS A 64 2.34 2.55 7.37
CA HIS A 64 2.44 3.78 6.59
C HIS A 64 3.09 3.63 5.21
N SER A 65 3.75 2.51 4.91
CA SER A 65 4.39 2.30 3.59
C SER A 65 3.43 2.38 2.42
N PHE A 66 2.24 1.77 2.52
CA PHE A 66 1.29 1.72 1.41
C PHE A 66 0.09 2.61 1.68
N ARG A 67 0.33 3.92 1.75
CA ARG A 67 -0.71 4.93 2.03
C ARG A 67 -1.16 5.63 0.76
N CYS A 68 -2.47 5.67 0.53
CA CYS A 68 -3.05 6.46 -0.55
C CYS A 68 -2.87 7.96 -0.27
N ILE A 69 -2.33 8.68 -1.25
CA ILE A 69 -2.07 10.12 -1.15
C ILE A 69 -3.38 10.92 -1.16
N GLU A 70 -4.40 10.46 -1.88
CA GLU A 70 -5.67 11.17 -2.01
C GLU A 70 -6.55 11.05 -0.77
N CYS A 71 -6.74 9.84 -0.24
CA CYS A 71 -7.67 9.59 0.87
C CYS A 71 -6.99 9.23 2.21
N GLN A 72 -5.65 9.17 2.26
CA GLN A 72 -4.84 8.92 3.46
C GLN A 72 -5.09 7.56 4.13
N ARG A 73 -5.74 6.61 3.44
CA ARG A 73 -5.94 5.23 3.90
C ARG A 73 -4.67 4.42 3.67
N SER A 74 -4.34 3.55 4.62
CA SER A 74 -3.21 2.62 4.51
C SER A 74 -3.66 1.22 4.10
N PHE A 75 -2.79 0.52 3.39
CA PHE A 75 -3.01 -0.82 2.84
C PHE A 75 -1.88 -1.77 3.27
N PRO A 76 -2.12 -3.10 3.27
CA PRO A 76 -1.14 -4.07 3.75
C PRO A 76 -0.02 -4.36 2.74
N SER A 77 -0.23 -4.07 1.46
CA SER A 77 0.79 -4.19 0.42
C SER A 77 0.52 -3.20 -0.71
N ASP A 78 1.52 -3.04 -1.58
CA ASP A 78 1.45 -2.24 -2.80
C ASP A 78 0.27 -2.67 -3.69
N ARG A 79 0.09 -3.98 -3.84
CA ARG A 79 -1.04 -4.54 -4.59
C ARG A 79 -2.40 -4.04 -4.13
N PHE A 80 -2.62 -3.96 -2.81
CA PHE A 80 -3.89 -3.48 -2.26
C PHE A 80 -4.06 -1.97 -2.44
N LEU A 81 -2.96 -1.21 -2.41
CA LEU A 81 -2.97 0.22 -2.70
C LEU A 81 -3.31 0.48 -4.18
N ASP A 82 -2.69 -0.25 -5.12
CA ASP A 82 -2.96 -0.13 -6.55
C ASP A 82 -4.41 -0.45 -6.89
N LEU A 83 -4.92 -1.56 -6.34
CA LEU A 83 -6.33 -1.94 -6.47
C LEU A 83 -7.26 -0.84 -5.93
N HIS A 84 -6.91 -0.26 -4.78
CA HIS A 84 -7.68 0.83 -4.20
C HIS A 84 -7.70 2.06 -5.11
N ILE A 85 -6.55 2.50 -5.62
CA ILE A 85 -6.44 3.64 -6.52
C ILE A 85 -7.26 3.37 -7.79
N ALA A 86 -7.09 2.20 -8.40
CA ALA A 86 -7.83 1.82 -9.61
C ALA A 86 -9.35 1.79 -9.38
N GLU A 87 -9.84 1.31 -8.23
CA GLU A 87 -11.28 1.17 -8.01
C GLU A 87 -11.97 2.42 -7.44
N ASN A 88 -11.23 3.25 -6.70
CA ASN A 88 -11.81 4.37 -5.94
C ASN A 88 -11.38 5.75 -6.45
N HIS A 89 -10.25 5.84 -7.15
CA HIS A 89 -9.65 7.10 -7.57
C HIS A 89 -9.48 7.23 -9.09
N ASP A 90 -9.49 6.14 -9.86
CA ASP A 90 -9.48 6.21 -11.33
C ASP A 90 -10.82 6.73 -11.88
N PRO A 91 -10.86 7.93 -12.49
CA PRO A 91 -12.11 8.50 -13.03
C PRO A 91 -12.69 7.68 -14.18
N PHE A 92 -11.89 6.85 -14.86
CA PHE A 92 -12.33 6.00 -15.96
C PHE A 92 -12.87 4.65 -15.48
N PHE A 93 -12.71 4.30 -14.21
CA PHE A 93 -13.15 3.00 -13.70
C PHE A 93 -14.63 2.74 -13.94
N LYS A 94 -15.48 3.71 -13.59
CA LYS A 94 -16.93 3.61 -13.79
C LYS A 94 -17.31 3.55 -15.27
N LEU A 95 -16.65 4.33 -16.12
CA LEU A 95 -16.90 4.33 -17.57
C LEU A 95 -16.58 2.96 -18.19
N ARG A 96 -15.48 2.33 -17.77
CA ARG A 96 -15.12 0.98 -18.22
C ARG A 96 -16.11 -0.07 -17.73
N LEU A 97 -16.58 0.06 -16.48
CA LEU A 97 -17.62 -0.81 -15.93
C LEU A 97 -18.95 -0.68 -16.69
N GLU A 98 -19.37 0.54 -17.02
CA GLU A 98 -20.58 0.83 -17.81
C GLU A 98 -20.50 0.27 -19.24
N ARG A 99 -19.30 0.23 -19.82
CA ARG A 99 -19.02 -0.44 -21.10
C ARG A 99 -19.04 -1.97 -21.01
N GLY A 100 -19.21 -2.54 -19.82
CA GLY A 100 -19.22 -3.98 -19.58
C GLY A 100 -17.82 -4.62 -19.53
N GLU A 101 -16.76 -3.81 -19.37
CA GLU A 101 -15.41 -4.33 -19.21
C GLU A 101 -15.24 -5.00 -17.83
N LYS A 102 -14.38 -6.02 -17.77
CA LYS A 102 -13.97 -6.61 -16.49
C LYS A 102 -12.84 -5.75 -15.92
N VAL A 103 -13.12 -5.05 -14.84
CA VAL A 103 -12.19 -4.07 -14.25
C VAL A 103 -11.65 -4.47 -12.88
N TYR A 104 -12.29 -5.42 -12.20
CA TYR A 104 -11.90 -5.84 -10.86
C TYR A 104 -10.75 -6.84 -10.93
N MET A 105 -9.52 -6.37 -10.73
CA MET A 105 -8.35 -7.25 -10.72
C MET A 105 -8.27 -8.12 -9.46
N CYS A 106 -7.61 -9.28 -9.57
CA CYS A 106 -7.39 -10.22 -8.45
C CYS A 106 -6.46 -9.64 -7.36
N PHE A 107 -6.61 -10.11 -6.12
CA PHE A 107 -5.79 -9.67 -4.97
C PHE A 107 -4.37 -10.20 -4.99
N VAL A 108 -4.08 -11.25 -5.76
CA VAL A 108 -2.75 -11.86 -5.85
C VAL A 108 -1.97 -11.22 -7.00
N GLU A 109 -0.71 -10.84 -6.75
CA GLU A 109 0.16 -10.14 -7.71
C GLU A 109 0.39 -10.96 -8.98
N ASP A 110 0.66 -12.26 -8.86
CA ASP A 110 0.87 -13.17 -10.00
C ASP A 110 -0.44 -13.68 -10.64
N CYS A 111 -1.54 -12.94 -10.51
CA CYS A 111 -2.84 -13.34 -11.07
C CYS A 111 -3.48 -12.23 -11.90
N ASP A 112 -3.41 -12.39 -13.22
CA ASP A 112 -3.97 -11.45 -14.21
C ASP A 112 -5.49 -11.54 -14.38
N LYS A 113 -6.21 -12.19 -13.45
CA LYS A 113 -7.66 -12.37 -13.57
C LYS A 113 -8.38 -11.04 -13.36
N LEU A 114 -9.10 -10.61 -14.39
CA LEU A 114 -10.10 -9.55 -14.33
C LEU A 114 -11.50 -10.12 -14.09
N CYS A 115 -12.20 -9.58 -13.10
CA CYS A 115 -13.55 -9.94 -12.72
C CYS A 115 -14.55 -8.84 -13.08
N ALA A 116 -15.80 -9.23 -13.34
CA ALA A 116 -16.86 -8.30 -13.72
C ALA A 116 -17.43 -7.51 -12.53
N ASP A 117 -17.37 -8.08 -11.33
CA ASP A 117 -17.90 -7.47 -10.11
C ASP A 117 -17.10 -7.95 -8.88
N PRO A 118 -17.18 -7.22 -7.73
CA PRO A 118 -16.46 -7.58 -6.51
C PRO A 118 -16.86 -8.95 -5.94
N ALA A 119 -18.10 -9.41 -6.15
CA ALA A 119 -18.57 -10.69 -5.64
C ALA A 119 -17.90 -11.86 -6.39
N LYS A 120 -17.81 -11.76 -7.72
CA LYS A 120 -17.07 -12.71 -8.56
C LYS A 120 -15.58 -12.70 -8.24
N ARG A 121 -15.00 -11.53 -7.98
CA ARG A 121 -13.61 -11.46 -7.51
C ARG A 121 -13.44 -12.20 -6.20
N ARG A 122 -14.31 -11.97 -5.21
CA ARG A 122 -14.26 -12.68 -3.93
C ARG A 122 -14.30 -14.20 -4.12
N LEU A 123 -15.25 -14.69 -4.91
CA LEU A 123 -15.33 -16.13 -5.23
C LEU A 123 -14.04 -16.64 -5.89
N HIS A 124 -13.52 -15.93 -6.88
CA HIS A 124 -12.27 -16.29 -7.55
C HIS A 124 -11.10 -16.41 -6.58
N VAL A 125 -10.93 -15.43 -5.68
CA VAL A 125 -9.82 -15.43 -4.73
C VAL A 125 -9.98 -16.55 -3.68
N ILE A 126 -11.21 -16.88 -3.29
CA ILE A 126 -11.48 -18.02 -2.40
C ILE A 126 -11.18 -19.34 -3.13
N ASP A 127 -11.73 -19.54 -4.32
CA ASP A 127 -11.67 -20.84 -5.01
C ASP A 127 -10.30 -21.13 -5.62
N LYS A 128 -9.65 -20.13 -6.24
CA LYS A 128 -8.36 -20.30 -6.91
C LYS A 128 -7.17 -20.09 -5.96
N HIS A 129 -7.29 -19.15 -5.02
CA HIS A 129 -6.18 -18.75 -4.15
C HIS A 129 -6.39 -19.16 -2.68
N ASN A 130 -7.46 -19.91 -2.38
CA ASN A 130 -7.75 -20.46 -1.05
C ASN A 130 -7.81 -19.39 0.06
N TYR A 131 -8.23 -18.17 -0.29
CA TYR A 131 -8.43 -17.15 0.74
C TYR A 131 -9.52 -17.59 1.72
N PRO A 132 -9.33 -17.34 3.04
CA PRO A 132 -10.36 -17.61 4.03
C PRO A 132 -11.65 -16.84 3.70
N LYS A 133 -12.81 -17.46 3.92
CA LYS A 133 -14.12 -16.85 3.64
C LYS A 133 -14.40 -15.61 4.49
N ASP A 134 -13.78 -15.56 5.66
CA ASP A 134 -13.79 -14.49 6.66
C ASP A 134 -12.71 -13.44 6.41
N PHE A 135 -11.91 -13.54 5.34
CA PHE A 135 -11.02 -12.45 4.93
C PHE A 135 -11.80 -11.14 4.71
N LEU A 136 -11.18 -10.01 5.06
CA LEU A 136 -11.74 -8.68 4.93
C LEU A 136 -11.65 -8.18 3.49
N PHE A 137 -12.47 -8.73 2.58
CA PHE A 137 -12.48 -8.33 1.16
C PHE A 137 -12.83 -6.85 0.91
N SER A 138 -13.42 -6.16 1.90
CA SER A 138 -13.72 -4.73 1.84
C SER A 138 -12.49 -3.84 2.04
N ILE A 139 -11.32 -4.41 2.36
CA ILE A 139 -10.09 -3.67 2.64
C ILE A 139 -9.69 -2.72 1.51
N ILE A 140 -9.98 -3.06 0.26
CA ILE A 140 -9.75 -2.18 -0.90
C ILE A 140 -10.47 -0.84 -0.76
N ASN A 141 -11.64 -0.83 -0.13
CA ASN A 141 -12.42 0.40 0.04
C ASN A 141 -12.16 1.03 1.40
N THR A 142 -11.91 0.24 2.45
CA THR A 142 -11.81 0.74 3.82
C THR A 142 -10.39 1.15 4.21
N GLY A 143 -9.38 0.47 3.68
CA GLY A 143 -8.02 0.46 4.22
C GLY A 143 -7.94 -0.33 5.54
N VAL A 144 -6.76 -0.32 6.13
CA VAL A 144 -6.47 -0.87 7.47
C VAL A 144 -6.74 0.19 8.54
N HIS A 145 -7.46 -0.20 9.59
CA HIS A 145 -7.73 0.67 10.75
C HIS A 145 -6.72 0.46 11.87
N ARG A 146 -6.56 1.47 12.73
CA ARG A 146 -5.66 1.45 13.90
C ARG A 146 -5.83 0.23 14.81
N ASN A 147 -7.06 -0.22 15.00
CA ASN A 147 -7.39 -1.33 15.92
C ASN A 147 -7.50 -2.68 15.19
N GLN A 148 -7.15 -2.75 13.91
CA GLN A 148 -7.17 -3.99 13.15
C GLN A 148 -5.80 -4.67 13.23
N THR A 149 -5.72 -5.69 14.07
CA THR A 149 -4.55 -6.57 14.18
C THR A 149 -4.61 -7.76 13.23
N SER A 150 -5.73 -7.96 12.54
CA SER A 150 -5.94 -9.08 11.60
C SER A 150 -6.75 -8.64 10.39
N LEU A 151 -6.43 -9.23 9.24
CA LEU A 151 -7.19 -9.13 7.99
C LEU A 151 -8.37 -10.11 7.93
N LEU A 152 -8.57 -10.91 8.97
CA LEU A 152 -9.74 -11.77 9.12
C LEU A 152 -10.78 -11.07 9.97
N LYS A 153 -12.05 -11.20 9.58
CA LYS A 153 -13.18 -10.70 10.37
C LYS A 153 -13.24 -11.46 11.69
N GLN A 154 -13.05 -10.76 12.80
CA GLN A 154 -13.32 -11.34 14.11
C GLN A 154 -14.80 -11.74 14.19
N ARG A 155 -15.06 -12.99 14.59
CA ARG A 155 -16.42 -13.45 14.90
C ARG A 155 -16.90 -12.63 16.09
N GLN A 156 -17.88 -11.76 15.88
CA GLN A 156 -18.65 -11.23 17.00
C GLN A 156 -19.35 -12.43 17.65
N THR A 157 -18.88 -12.86 18.82
CA THR A 157 -19.70 -13.69 19.68
C THR A 157 -20.94 -12.87 20.00
N PRO A 158 -22.16 -13.32 19.67
CA PRO A 158 -23.34 -12.61 20.11
C PRO A 158 -23.28 -12.53 21.64
N TYR A 159 -23.30 -11.30 22.15
CA TYR A 159 -23.44 -11.02 23.57
C TYR A 159 -24.72 -11.72 24.04
N GLN A 160 -24.58 -12.89 24.66
CA GLN A 160 -25.68 -13.53 25.37
C GLN A 160 -25.91 -12.66 26.60
N GLY A 161 -27.07 -12.00 26.63
CA GLY A 161 -27.52 -11.23 27.79
C GLY A 161 -27.34 -12.05 29.06
N GLN A 162 -26.66 -11.46 30.03
CA GLN A 162 -26.59 -11.97 31.39
C GLN A 162 -27.75 -11.38 32.22
N PRO A 163 -28.18 -12.11 33.27
CA PRO A 163 -29.51 -12.03 33.88
C PRO A 163 -29.86 -10.71 34.56
#